data_AF-A0A967LD77-F1
#
_entry.id   AF-A0A967LD77-F1
#
_cell.length_a   1.000
_cell.length_b   1.000
_cell.length_c   1.000
_cell.angle_alpha   90.00
_cell.angle_beta   90.00
_cell.angle_gamma   90.00
#
_symmetry.space_group_name_H-M   'P 1'
#
loop_
_entity.id
_entity.type
_entity.pdbx_description
1 polymer ?
#
loop_
_entity_poly.entity_id
_entity_poly.type
_entity_poly.pdbx_seq_one_letter_code
_entity_poly.pdbx_strand_id
1 'polypeptide(L)'
;ELLKELERSTGNLRGLLQNPKVDHERLGTILRALEHLTVNLHGLPAQPGQALREDSFITSIRQRSSIPGGTCDFDLPIYHWWLDQSWKIREQEQKRWYSSLNAVRQAIEMLLKMIRNSAEPRTLSTDNGSYQQQLDSNIPYQMVRVMLPDNSPYYTEISGSKHRFSLRFLKQGQGKAGVAEDTVNFKLSCCNL
;
A
#
# COMPACT_ATOMS: atom_id res chain seq x y z
N GLU A 1 0.25 -4.31 14.72
CA GLU A 1 0.74 -3.19 13.90
C GLU A 1 -0.34 -2.22 13.44
N LEU A 2 -1.31 -2.63 12.62
CA LEU A 2 -2.31 -1.72 12.07
C LEU A 2 -3.06 -0.85 13.10
N LEU A 3 -3.52 -1.46 14.20
CA LEU A 3 -4.16 -0.74 15.31
C LEU A 3 -3.22 0.29 15.95
N LYS A 4 -1.96 -0.10 16.23
CA LYS A 4 -0.95 0.80 16.79
C LYS A 4 -0.68 1.99 15.87
N GLU A 5 -0.65 1.77 14.56
CA GLU A 5 -0.45 2.83 13.58
C GLU A 5 -1.66 3.79 13.50
N LEU A 6 -2.89 3.29 13.64
CA LEU A 6 -4.09 4.15 13.76
C LEU A 6 -4.05 4.99 15.03
N GLU A 7 -3.70 4.40 16.17
CA GLU A 7 -3.56 5.09 17.45
C GLU A 7 -2.46 6.15 17.39
N ARG A 8 -1.29 5.82 16.82
CA ARG A 8 -0.19 6.78 16.62
C ARG A 8 -0.63 7.95 15.73
N SER A 9 -1.26 7.66 14.59
CA SER A 9 -1.74 8.71 13.67
C SER A 9 -2.79 9.60 14.34
N THR A 10 -3.68 9.01 15.15
CA THR A 10 -4.67 9.75 15.93
C THR A 10 -3.99 10.68 16.94
N GLY A 11 -2.98 10.18 17.66
CA GLY A 11 -2.17 10.97 18.60
C GLY A 11 -1.48 12.16 17.93
N ASN A 12 -0.80 11.92 16.80
CA ASN A 12 -0.10 12.96 16.04
C ASN A 12 -1.07 14.06 15.57
N LEU A 13 -2.23 13.67 15.02
CA LEU A 13 -3.24 14.61 14.55
C LEU A 13 -3.92 15.39 15.68
N ARG A 14 -4.11 14.79 16.86
CA ARG A 14 -4.63 15.51 18.04
C ARG A 14 -3.70 16.65 18.46
N GLY A 15 -2.38 16.50 18.25
CA GLY A 15 -1.41 17.58 18.49
C GLY A 15 -1.68 18.85 17.67
N LEU A 16 -2.38 18.73 16.53
CA LEU A 16 -2.72 19.86 15.65
C LEU A 16 -3.96 20.64 16.12
N LEU A 17 -4.71 20.14 17.11
CA LEU A 17 -5.93 20.80 17.61
C LEU A 17 -5.67 22.18 18.21
N GLN A 18 -4.44 22.45 18.67
CA GLN A 18 -4.08 23.75 19.24
C GLN A 18 -3.58 24.76 18.19
N ASN A 19 -3.44 24.35 16.93
CA ASN A 19 -2.90 25.21 15.88
C ASN A 19 -4.03 26.00 15.19
N PRO A 20 -4.06 27.34 15.32
CA PRO A 20 -5.13 28.16 14.75
C PRO A 20 -5.12 28.21 13.22
N LYS A 21 -4.05 27.74 12.56
CA LYS A 21 -3.95 27.68 11.09
C LYS A 21 -4.55 26.41 10.50
N VAL A 22 -5.10 25.51 11.33
CA VAL A 22 -5.64 24.22 10.91
C VAL A 22 -7.15 24.31 10.75
N ASP A 23 -7.67 23.68 9.70
CA ASP A 23 -9.10 23.46 9.52
C ASP A 23 -9.59 22.42 10.54
N HIS A 24 -10.23 22.89 11.61
CA HIS A 24 -10.72 22.07 12.70
C HIS A 24 -11.90 21.16 12.30
N GLU A 25 -12.71 21.55 11.32
CA GLU A 25 -13.84 20.74 10.86
C GLU A 25 -13.33 19.50 10.12
N ARG A 26 -12.39 19.71 9.20
CA ARG A 26 -11.75 18.64 8.45
C ARG A 26 -10.94 17.74 9.36
N LEU A 27 -10.18 18.30 10.30
CA LEU A 27 -9.42 17.53 11.29
C LEU A 27 -10.36 16.67 12.16
N GLY A 28 -11.47 17.24 12.66
CA GLY A 28 -12.45 16.50 13.45
C GLY A 28 -13.08 15.34 12.68
N THR A 29 -13.35 15.53 11.38
CA THR A 29 -13.87 14.45 10.52
C THR A 29 -12.87 13.31 10.35
N ILE A 30 -11.59 13.63 10.17
CA ILE A 30 -10.52 12.63 10.07
C ILE A 30 -10.36 11.88 11.39
N LEU A 31 -10.33 12.57 12.54
CA LEU A 31 -10.19 11.95 13.85
C LEU A 31 -11.34 10.98 14.15
N ARG A 32 -12.59 11.38 13.89
CA ARG A 32 -13.76 10.49 14.04
C ARG A 32 -13.66 9.25 13.14
N ALA A 33 -13.18 9.41 11.90
CA ALA A 33 -12.98 8.30 10.99
C ALA A 33 -11.92 7.32 11.52
N LEU A 34 -10.81 7.82 12.08
CA LEU A 34 -9.78 6.98 12.69
C LEU A 34 -10.29 6.23 13.91
N GLU A 35 -11.01 6.91 14.81
CA GLU A 35 -11.60 6.28 16.00
C GLU A 35 -12.61 5.20 15.61
N HIS A 36 -13.47 5.45 14.62
CA HIS A 36 -14.40 4.46 14.10
C HIS A 36 -13.66 3.23 13.50
N LEU A 37 -12.59 3.45 12.73
CA LEU A 37 -11.79 2.36 12.17
C LEU A 37 -11.08 1.54 13.26
N THR A 38 -10.58 2.18 14.31
CA THR A 38 -9.98 1.52 15.47
C THR A 38 -10.99 0.64 16.17
N VAL A 39 -12.19 1.16 16.49
CA VAL A 39 -13.28 0.38 17.10
C VAL A 39 -13.69 -0.79 16.22
N ASN A 40 -13.88 -0.56 14.92
CA ASN A 40 -14.27 -1.61 13.97
C ASN A 40 -13.23 -2.74 13.88
N LEU A 41 -11.93 -2.39 13.89
CA LEU A 41 -10.86 -3.39 13.91
C LEU A 41 -10.77 -4.16 15.23
N HIS A 42 -10.97 -3.50 16.37
CA HIS A 42 -11.03 -4.17 17.68
C HIS A 42 -12.24 -5.11 17.79
N GLY A 43 -13.37 -4.72 17.21
CA GLY A 43 -14.61 -5.50 17.22
C GLY A 43 -14.64 -6.67 16.24
N LEU A 44 -13.55 -6.96 15.53
CA LEU A 44 -13.51 -8.11 14.63
C LEU A 44 -13.66 -9.42 15.42
N PRO A 45 -14.64 -10.27 15.07
CA PRO A 45 -14.93 -11.50 15.84
C PRO A 45 -13.85 -12.58 15.66
N ALA A 46 -13.04 -12.47 14.62
CA ALA A 46 -12.06 -13.44 14.20
C ALA A 46 -10.83 -12.73 13.62
N GLN A 47 -9.72 -13.46 13.46
CA GLN A 47 -8.56 -12.88 12.80
C GLN A 47 -8.88 -12.48 11.36
N PRO A 48 -8.30 -11.38 10.84
CA PRO A 48 -8.47 -11.01 9.45
C PRO A 48 -8.21 -12.17 8.49
N GLY A 49 -9.17 -12.42 7.60
CA GLY A 49 -9.09 -13.49 6.60
C GLY A 49 -9.32 -14.91 7.13
N GLN A 50 -9.66 -15.10 8.42
CA GLN A 50 -9.97 -16.43 8.97
C GLN A 50 -11.13 -17.11 8.22
N ALA A 51 -12.23 -16.39 7.98
CA ALA A 51 -13.36 -16.91 7.21
C ALA A 51 -12.95 -17.40 5.80
N LEU A 52 -11.99 -16.74 5.15
CA LEU A 52 -11.46 -17.17 3.85
C LEU A 52 -10.56 -18.41 3.94
N ARG A 53 -9.86 -18.56 5.06
CA ARG A 53 -9.02 -19.75 5.32
C ARG A 53 -9.84 -20.97 5.69
N GLU A 54 -11.04 -20.77 6.22
CA GLU A 54 -12.00 -21.82 6.58
C GLU A 54 -12.98 -22.13 5.44
N ASP A 55 -13.07 -21.26 4.43
CA ASP A 55 -13.86 -21.50 3.22
C ASP A 55 -13.26 -22.68 2.43
N SER A 56 -14.03 -23.76 2.30
CA SER A 56 -13.60 -25.01 1.69
C SER A 56 -13.30 -24.86 0.19
N PHE A 57 -14.06 -24.02 -0.52
CA PHE A 57 -13.85 -23.72 -1.92
C PHE A 57 -12.51 -22.99 -2.12
N ILE A 58 -12.28 -21.90 -1.38
CA ILE A 58 -11.01 -21.15 -1.44
C ILE A 58 -9.83 -22.05 -1.07
N THR A 59 -10.00 -22.87 -0.02
CA THR A 59 -8.95 -23.77 0.45
C THR A 59 -8.59 -24.82 -0.60
N SER A 60 -9.58 -25.39 -1.29
CA SER A 60 -9.35 -26.36 -2.37
C SER A 60 -8.51 -25.77 -3.51
N ILE A 61 -8.81 -24.54 -3.92
CA ILE A 61 -8.04 -23.82 -4.95
C ILE A 61 -6.61 -23.58 -4.44
N ARG A 62 -6.47 -23.02 -3.23
CA ARG A 62 -5.16 -22.68 -2.65
C ARG A 62 -4.22 -23.89 -2.57
N GLN A 63 -4.73 -25.07 -2.20
CA GLN A 63 -3.94 -26.30 -2.11
C GLN A 63 -3.39 -26.76 -3.46
N ARG A 64 -4.12 -26.49 -4.55
CA ARG A 64 -3.76 -26.90 -5.91
C ARG A 64 -2.97 -25.84 -6.68
N SER A 65 -3.16 -24.55 -6.37
CA SER A 65 -2.44 -23.44 -7.01
C SER A 65 -0.92 -23.45 -6.78
N SER A 66 -0.43 -24.18 -5.77
CA SER A 66 1.01 -24.38 -5.55
C SER A 66 1.64 -25.40 -6.51
N ILE A 67 0.82 -26.21 -7.19
CA ILE A 67 1.26 -27.22 -8.15
C ILE A 67 1.19 -26.60 -9.54
N PRO A 68 2.31 -26.57 -10.30
CA PRO A 68 2.27 -26.17 -11.70
C PRO A 68 1.23 -26.99 -12.49
N GLY A 69 0.25 -26.33 -13.08
CA GLY A 69 -0.85 -26.98 -13.80
C GLY A 69 -1.96 -27.60 -12.92
N GLY A 70 -1.85 -27.53 -11.58
CA GLY A 70 -2.81 -28.15 -10.66
C GLY A 70 -4.19 -27.49 -10.60
N THR A 71 -4.38 -26.37 -11.28
CA THR A 71 -5.67 -25.67 -11.37
C THR A 71 -6.44 -25.99 -12.65
N CYS A 72 -6.12 -27.09 -13.31
CA CYS A 72 -6.86 -27.57 -14.48
C CYS A 72 -8.22 -28.18 -14.08
N ASP A 73 -9.12 -28.31 -15.05
CA ASP A 73 -10.51 -28.68 -14.80
C ASP A 73 -10.67 -30.07 -14.16
N PHE A 74 -9.80 -31.03 -14.48
CA PHE A 74 -9.86 -32.37 -13.91
C PHE A 74 -9.30 -32.45 -12.47
N ASP A 75 -8.36 -31.56 -12.10
CA ASP A 75 -7.81 -31.49 -10.74
C ASP A 75 -8.68 -30.66 -9.79
N LEU A 76 -9.42 -29.68 -10.32
CA LEU A 76 -10.34 -28.80 -9.60
C LEU A 76 -11.73 -28.71 -10.28
N PRO A 77 -12.51 -29.80 -10.32
CA PRO A 77 -13.82 -29.79 -10.95
C PRO A 77 -14.80 -28.80 -10.29
N ILE A 78 -14.68 -28.60 -8.97
CA ILE A 78 -15.48 -27.60 -8.22
C ILE A 78 -15.20 -26.17 -8.69
N TYR A 79 -13.96 -25.87 -9.07
CA TYR A 79 -13.57 -24.56 -9.56
C TYR A 79 -14.11 -24.33 -10.97
N HIS A 80 -14.01 -25.35 -11.84
CA HIS A 80 -14.61 -25.31 -13.17
C HIS A 80 -16.13 -25.10 -13.10
N TRP A 81 -16.82 -25.88 -12.28
CA TRP A 81 -18.25 -25.72 -12.04
C TRP A 81 -18.61 -24.31 -11.52
N TRP A 82 -17.79 -23.73 -10.64
CA TRP A 82 -18.00 -22.37 -10.15
C TRP A 82 -17.84 -21.33 -11.27
N LEU A 83 -16.87 -21.52 -12.18
CA LEU A 83 -16.67 -20.66 -13.35
C LEU A 83 -17.85 -20.67 -14.32
N ASP A 84 -18.51 -21.83 -14.46
CA ASP A 84 -19.72 -22.00 -15.28
C ASP A 84 -20.96 -21.32 -14.68
N GLN A 85 -20.91 -20.91 -13.41
CA GLN A 85 -22.01 -20.17 -12.81
C GLN A 85 -22.17 -18.78 -13.46
N SER A 86 -23.42 -18.32 -13.47
CA SER A 86 -23.73 -16.97 -13.95
C SER A 86 -22.86 -15.92 -13.27
N TRP A 87 -22.54 -14.84 -14.00
CA TRP A 87 -21.79 -13.70 -13.48
C TRP A 87 -22.32 -13.24 -12.11
N LYS A 88 -23.64 -13.13 -11.97
CA LYS A 88 -24.30 -12.64 -10.75
C LYS A 88 -23.98 -13.50 -9.52
N ILE A 89 -23.96 -14.82 -9.66
CA ILE A 89 -23.62 -15.75 -8.57
C ILE A 89 -22.15 -15.58 -8.19
N ARG A 90 -21.25 -15.56 -9.19
CA ARG A 90 -19.81 -15.40 -8.95
C ARG A 90 -19.50 -14.06 -8.29
N GLU A 91 -20.12 -12.98 -8.75
CA GLU A 91 -19.96 -11.64 -8.18
C GLU A 91 -20.44 -11.58 -6.72
N GLN A 92 -21.58 -12.22 -6.40
CA GLN A 92 -22.11 -12.26 -5.05
C GLN A 92 -21.15 -12.98 -4.09
N GLU A 93 -20.62 -14.12 -4.48
CA GLU A 93 -19.63 -14.87 -3.68
C GLU A 93 -18.33 -14.08 -3.51
N GLN A 94 -17.82 -13.45 -4.58
CA GLN A 94 -16.65 -12.59 -4.49
C GLN A 94 -16.87 -11.41 -3.52
N LYS A 95 -18.03 -10.74 -3.60
CA LYS A 95 -18.38 -9.65 -2.67
C LYS A 95 -18.43 -10.16 -1.24
N ARG A 96 -18.99 -11.35 -0.99
CA ARG A 96 -19.00 -11.99 0.33
C ARG A 96 -17.58 -12.18 0.86
N TRP A 97 -16.69 -12.76 0.04
CA TRP A 97 -15.29 -12.96 0.43
C TRP A 97 -14.57 -11.64 0.72
N TYR A 98 -14.65 -10.65 -0.17
CA TYR A 98 -14.03 -9.33 0.03
C TYR A 98 -14.59 -8.60 1.25
N SER A 99 -15.89 -8.77 1.55
CA SER A 99 -16.52 -8.10 2.67
C SER A 99 -15.89 -8.44 4.02
N SER A 100 -15.38 -9.67 4.17
CA SER A 100 -14.68 -10.14 5.38
C SER A 100 -13.39 -9.39 5.67
N LEU A 101 -12.82 -8.70 4.67
CA LEU A 101 -11.57 -7.94 4.78
C LEU A 101 -11.80 -6.42 4.83
N ASN A 102 -13.06 -5.97 4.79
CA ASN A 102 -13.39 -4.54 4.67
C ASN A 102 -12.85 -3.67 5.81
N ALA A 103 -12.86 -4.16 7.05
CA ALA A 103 -12.35 -3.39 8.18
C ALA A 103 -10.85 -3.12 8.03
N VAL A 104 -10.08 -4.15 7.67
CA VAL A 104 -8.63 -4.04 7.42
C VAL A 104 -8.34 -3.18 6.20
N ARG A 105 -9.08 -3.39 5.10
CA ARG A 105 -8.95 -2.59 3.87
C ARG A 105 -9.11 -1.10 4.15
N GLN A 106 -10.21 -0.71 4.80
CA GLN A 106 -10.51 0.69 5.07
C GLN A 106 -9.46 1.34 5.98
N ALA A 107 -8.98 0.64 7.00
CA ALA A 107 -7.91 1.14 7.87
C ALA A 107 -6.59 1.35 7.12
N ILE A 108 -6.19 0.39 6.28
CA ILE A 108 -4.97 0.51 5.44
C ILE A 108 -5.12 1.66 4.44
N GLU A 109 -6.26 1.76 3.76
CA GLU A 109 -6.54 2.85 2.80
C GLU A 109 -6.44 4.22 3.48
N MET A 110 -7.03 4.38 4.67
CA MET A 110 -6.99 5.63 5.42
C MET A 110 -5.57 5.99 5.85
N LEU A 111 -4.83 5.06 6.46
CA LEU A 111 -3.44 5.29 6.89
C LEU A 111 -2.55 5.65 5.71
N LEU A 112 -2.58 4.86 4.63
CA LEU A 112 -1.75 5.14 3.45
C LEU A 112 -2.13 6.46 2.78
N LYS A 113 -3.42 6.84 2.80
CA LYS A 113 -3.85 8.16 2.31
C LYS A 113 -3.25 9.28 3.14
N MET A 114 -3.25 9.18 4.47
CA MET A 114 -2.66 10.20 5.33
C MET A 114 -1.14 10.28 5.17
N ILE A 115 -0.44 9.14 5.21
CA ILE A 115 1.01 9.07 5.03
C ILE A 115 1.41 9.68 3.68
N ARG A 116 0.73 9.33 2.58
CA ARG A 116 1.06 9.87 1.25
C ARG A 116 0.85 11.38 1.11
N ASN A 117 -0.03 11.96 1.93
CA ASN A 117 -0.34 13.38 1.94
C ASN A 117 0.44 14.16 3.02
N SER A 118 1.33 13.50 3.75
CA SER A 118 2.07 14.14 4.85
C SER A 118 3.35 14.86 4.41
N ALA A 119 3.75 14.72 3.14
CA ALA A 119 4.92 15.38 2.58
C ALA A 119 4.67 15.86 1.14
N GLU A 120 4.97 17.14 0.92
CA GLU A 120 4.93 17.74 -0.41
C GLU A 120 6.07 17.22 -1.31
N PRO A 121 5.79 16.89 -2.58
CA PRO A 121 6.83 16.47 -3.52
C PRO A 121 7.81 17.59 -3.84
N ARG A 122 9.11 17.33 -3.69
CA ARG A 122 10.18 18.24 -4.10
C ARG A 122 10.71 17.85 -5.47
N THR A 123 10.80 18.80 -6.39
CA THR A 123 11.41 18.59 -7.72
C THR A 123 12.93 18.56 -7.57
N LEU A 124 13.56 17.52 -8.11
CA LEU A 124 15.00 17.29 -8.08
C LEU A 124 15.48 16.78 -9.43
N SER A 125 16.80 16.85 -9.64
CA SER A 125 17.47 16.27 -10.80
C SER A 125 18.76 15.57 -10.41
N THR A 126 19.22 14.65 -11.27
CA THR A 126 20.57 14.07 -11.20
C THR A 126 21.12 13.90 -12.61
N ASP A 127 22.41 14.18 -12.80
CA ASP A 127 23.08 14.13 -14.11
C ASP A 127 23.80 12.79 -14.37
N ASN A 128 23.87 11.90 -13.37
CA ASN A 128 24.59 10.62 -13.48
C ASN A 128 23.70 9.41 -13.11
N GLY A 129 22.39 9.61 -13.18
CA GLY A 129 21.40 8.59 -12.83
C GLY A 129 21.48 8.11 -11.40
N SER A 130 22.18 8.80 -10.50
CA SER A 130 22.33 8.39 -9.10
C SER A 130 21.98 9.55 -8.16
N TYR A 131 21.23 9.26 -7.11
CA TYR A 131 20.88 10.24 -6.08
C TYR A 131 20.93 9.59 -4.70
N GLN A 132 21.38 10.33 -3.69
CA GLN A 132 21.44 9.82 -2.32
C GLN A 132 21.03 10.91 -1.33
N GLN A 133 20.24 10.55 -0.33
CA GLN A 133 19.81 11.49 0.70
C GLN A 133 19.87 10.85 2.09
N GLN A 134 20.47 11.57 3.03
CA GLN A 134 20.42 11.24 4.46
C GLN A 134 19.02 11.53 5.01
N LEU A 135 18.55 10.68 5.90
CA LEU A 135 17.32 10.83 6.65
C LEU A 135 17.66 11.21 8.09
N ASP A 136 17.00 12.24 8.61
CA ASP A 136 17.08 12.59 10.03
C ASP A 136 16.58 11.42 10.89
N SER A 137 17.43 10.89 11.76
CA SER A 137 17.12 9.76 12.63
C SER A 137 16.04 10.06 13.67
N ASN A 138 15.77 11.34 13.94
CA ASN A 138 14.72 11.78 14.87
C ASN A 138 13.33 11.82 14.21
N ILE A 139 13.26 11.76 12.87
CA ILE A 139 12.00 11.77 12.15
C ILE A 139 11.63 10.32 11.79
N PRO A 140 10.43 9.84 12.18
CA PRO A 140 9.97 8.50 11.87
C PRO A 140 9.45 8.41 10.43
N TYR A 141 10.33 8.51 9.44
CA TYR A 141 9.94 8.37 8.03
C TYR A 141 9.28 7.01 7.77
N GLN A 142 8.10 7.02 7.16
CA GLN A 142 7.31 5.82 6.87
C GLN A 142 7.36 5.42 5.38
N MET A 143 7.57 6.39 4.48
CA MET A 143 7.52 6.14 3.04
C MET A 143 8.39 7.11 2.26
N VAL A 144 9.19 6.59 1.32
CA VAL A 144 9.83 7.40 0.27
C VAL A 144 9.05 7.20 -1.01
N ARG A 145 8.67 8.30 -1.67
CA ARG A 145 7.98 8.30 -2.96
C ARG A 145 8.86 8.99 -3.97
N VAL A 146 9.16 8.28 -5.06
CA VAL A 146 9.88 8.80 -6.22
C VAL A 146 8.87 8.82 -7.37
N MET A 147 8.71 9.97 -8.01
CA MET A 147 7.81 10.14 -9.14
C MET A 147 8.60 10.59 -10.35
N LEU A 148 8.42 9.87 -11.45
CA LEU A 148 8.99 10.19 -12.75
C LEU A 148 7.89 10.71 -13.67
N PRO A 149 8.22 11.54 -14.68
CA PRO A 149 7.29 11.86 -15.76
C PRO A 149 6.79 10.59 -16.46
N ASP A 150 5.54 10.58 -16.92
CA ASP A 150 4.93 9.41 -17.58
C ASP A 150 5.70 8.95 -18.83
N ASN A 151 6.39 9.87 -19.50
CA ASN A 151 7.23 9.62 -20.67
C ASN A 151 8.71 9.41 -20.33
N SER A 152 9.06 9.25 -19.05
CA SER A 152 10.43 8.94 -18.63
C SER A 152 10.87 7.60 -19.23
N PRO A 153 12.03 7.54 -19.91
CA PRO A 153 12.59 6.26 -20.35
C PRO A 153 13.25 5.49 -19.19
N TYR A 154 13.29 6.07 -18.00
CA TYR A 154 13.94 5.51 -16.82
C TYR A 154 12.94 4.95 -15.81
N TYR A 155 13.38 3.96 -15.06
CA TYR A 155 12.78 3.51 -13.80
C TYR A 155 13.80 3.61 -12.67
N THR A 156 13.36 3.53 -11.42
CA THR A 156 14.25 3.69 -10.25
C THR A 156 14.42 2.39 -9.48
N GLU A 157 15.68 2.02 -9.25
CA GLU A 157 16.07 1.11 -8.17
C GLU A 157 16.30 1.92 -6.89
N ILE A 158 15.66 1.51 -5.79
CA ILE A 158 15.77 2.15 -4.48
C ILE A 158 16.45 1.17 -3.53
N SER A 159 17.53 1.63 -2.89
CA SER A 159 18.18 0.95 -1.78
C SER A 159 18.20 1.87 -0.57
N GLY A 160 18.14 1.35 0.65
CA GLY A 160 18.16 2.21 1.82
C GLY A 160 18.21 1.50 3.15
N SER A 161 18.46 2.29 4.17
CA SER A 161 18.42 1.96 5.60
C SER A 161 17.64 3.04 6.34
N LYS A 162 17.51 2.89 7.67
CA LYS A 162 16.86 3.88 8.54
C LYS A 162 17.49 5.29 8.43
N HIS A 163 18.75 5.39 8.04
CA HIS A 163 19.50 6.65 8.05
C HIS A 163 19.66 7.27 6.66
N ARG A 164 19.44 6.52 5.59
CA ARG A 164 19.78 6.96 4.23
C ARG A 164 19.10 6.11 3.18
N PHE A 165 18.78 6.70 2.05
CA PHE A 165 18.44 5.94 0.84
C PHE A 165 19.21 6.44 -0.37
N SER A 166 19.35 5.56 -1.35
CA SER A 166 20.01 5.80 -2.63
C SER A 166 19.08 5.37 -3.76
N LEU A 167 18.98 6.21 -4.77
CA LEU A 167 18.22 6.01 -6.00
C LEU A 167 19.19 5.78 -7.15
N ARG A 168 18.91 4.78 -7.98
CA ARG A 168 19.58 4.57 -9.26
C ARG A 168 18.53 4.56 -10.36
N PHE A 169 18.63 5.50 -11.29
CA PHE A 169 17.76 5.61 -12.44
C PHE A 169 18.35 4.78 -13.57
N LEU A 170 17.57 3.82 -14.05
CA LEU A 170 17.98 2.80 -15.00
C LEU A 170 17.13 2.88 -16.26
N LYS A 171 17.74 2.66 -17.41
CA LYS A 171 17.08 2.51 -18.72
C LYS A 171 17.25 1.08 -19.20
N GLN A 172 16.15 0.44 -19.55
CA GLN A 172 16.20 -0.91 -20.10
C GLN A 172 16.77 -0.87 -21.53
N GLY A 173 17.89 -1.57 -21.75
CA GLY A 173 18.48 -1.79 -23.07
C GLY A 173 18.14 -3.18 -23.62
N GLN A 174 18.80 -3.57 -24.72
CA GLN A 174 18.68 -4.91 -25.31
C GLN A 174 19.23 -6.05 -24.41
N GLY A 175 19.96 -5.69 -23.34
CA GLY A 175 20.51 -6.63 -22.36
C GLY A 175 20.29 -6.14 -20.94
N LYS A 176 21.39 -5.93 -20.20
CA LYS A 176 21.33 -5.40 -18.83
C LYS A 176 20.89 -3.93 -18.86
N ALA A 177 20.11 -3.53 -17.86
CA ALA A 177 19.74 -2.13 -17.68
C ALA A 177 21.00 -1.28 -17.42
N GLY A 178 21.10 -0.16 -18.15
CA GLY A 178 22.15 0.84 -17.97
C GLY A 178 21.71 1.93 -17.01
N VAL A 179 22.65 2.53 -16.28
CA VAL A 179 22.38 3.73 -15.48
C VAL A 179 22.16 4.91 -16.42
N ALA A 180 21.26 5.83 -16.07
CA ALA A 180 21.04 7.04 -16.84
C ALA A 180 22.34 7.86 -16.98
N GLU A 181 22.68 8.21 -18.21
CA GLU A 181 23.81 9.08 -18.56
C GLU A 181 23.36 10.55 -18.76
N ASP A 182 22.06 10.75 -18.97
CA ASP A 182 21.45 12.07 -19.12
C ASP A 182 20.84 12.56 -17.81
N THR A 183 20.55 13.86 -17.74
CA THR A 183 19.82 14.46 -16.62
C THR A 183 18.43 13.83 -16.44
N VAL A 184 18.21 13.25 -15.27
CA VAL A 184 16.90 12.70 -14.86
C VAL A 184 16.21 13.67 -13.93
N ASN A 185 15.07 14.22 -14.37
CA ASN A 185 14.19 15.03 -13.54
C ASN A 185 13.15 14.14 -12.83
N PHE A 186 13.00 14.31 -11.52
CA PHE A 186 12.06 13.52 -10.72
C PHE A 186 11.48 14.35 -9.57
N LYS A 187 10.40 13.86 -8.97
CA LYS A 187 9.89 14.39 -7.70
C LYS A 187 10.12 13.39 -6.57
N LEU A 188 10.40 13.91 -5.39
CA LEU A 188 10.70 13.13 -4.19
C LEU A 188 9.87 13.62 -3.00
N SER A 189 9.15 12.70 -2.34
CA SER A 189 8.52 12.93 -1.04
C SER A 189 9.07 11.95 0.00
N CYS A 190 9.50 12.47 1.14
CA CYS A 190 9.87 11.67 2.32
C CYS A 190 8.75 11.82 3.37
N CYS A 191 7.81 10.88 3.37
CA CYS A 191 6.57 10.96 4.13
C CYS A 191 6.81 10.57 5.59
N ASN A 192 6.40 11.45 6.50
CA ASN A 192 6.30 11.24 7.94
C ASN A 192 4.95 11.82 8.40
N LEU A 193 4.17 11.05 9.16
CA LEU A 193 2.89 11.48 9.74
C LEU A 193 3.01 11.46 11.26
#